data_AF-A0A9D8WV88-F1
#
_entry.id   AF-A0A9D8WV88-F1
#
_cell.length_a   1.000
_cell.length_b   1.000
_cell.length_c   1.000
_cell.angle_alpha   90.00
_cell.angle_beta   90.00
_cell.angle_gamma   90.00
#
_symmetry.space_group_name_H-M   'P 1'
#
loop_
_entity.id
_entity.type
_entity.pdbx_description
1 polymer ?
#
loop_
_entity_poly.entity_id
_entity_poly.type
_entity_poly.pdbx_seq_one_letter_code
_entity_poly.pdbx_strand_id
1 'polypeptide(L)'
;ISNSQPWDNLKFDKEGVDEVRRKFFGTLYNTYSFFALYANVDGFTGREREIPIAERPEIDRWIISVLNTLVKNVTKYLNDYDPTPAARAIQEFVGENLSNWYVRLNRKRFWGGGMTDDKLAAYQTLYTCLETVVKLAAPFAPFISDRIFTDLNAVSGRHNAESVHLAEFPVVDETLVNSELEEMMQIAQRLSSMVLALRRKVNIKVRQPLTKILIPVLDPAMARHIEAVKGLVMGEVNIKDIELLSDTTGVITKRIKLNFKNFCQRYAKLAKQMAALATTFTQEQIAAIESSPETELDLAGEKVVVTPADFEITSEDMPGWLVASEGKLTVALDITVTDELRREGVARELINRIQNIRKDSGFEVTDKIRVEIEQKELVAGAIEHFADYIASQTLAVEVRAVAAPEGGVVVDSDVDEEPLKIAVTRL
;
A
#
# COMPACT_ATOMS: atom_id res chain seq x y z
N ILE A 1 17.15 -9.61 6.29
CA ILE A 1 17.92 -10.85 6.06
C ILE A 1 19.37 -10.46 5.82
N SER A 2 19.65 -9.48 4.96
CA SER A 2 20.97 -8.82 4.90
C SER A 2 20.95 -7.45 5.61
N ASN A 3 22.07 -7.06 6.23
CA ASN A 3 22.24 -5.77 6.93
C ASN A 3 23.22 -4.87 6.17
N SER A 4 24.46 -5.34 5.98
CA SER A 4 25.53 -4.63 5.26
C SER A 4 26.05 -5.42 4.07
N GLN A 5 26.80 -4.75 3.20
CA GLN A 5 27.55 -5.44 2.16
C GLN A 5 28.66 -6.31 2.78
N PRO A 6 29.06 -7.42 2.13
CA PRO A 6 30.10 -8.30 2.65
C PRO A 6 31.47 -7.62 2.87
N TRP A 7 31.76 -6.56 2.13
CA TRP A 7 33.00 -5.79 2.23
C TRP A 7 32.95 -4.64 3.24
N ASP A 8 31.78 -4.35 3.82
CA ASP A 8 31.64 -3.30 4.83
C ASP A 8 31.80 -3.87 6.25
N ASN A 9 32.40 -3.08 7.14
CA ASN A 9 32.49 -3.43 8.56
C ASN A 9 31.09 -3.41 9.21
N LEU A 10 30.58 -4.59 9.57
CA LEU A 10 29.33 -4.70 10.31
C LEU A 10 29.59 -4.64 11.82
N LYS A 11 29.03 -3.65 12.50
CA LYS A 11 28.91 -3.68 13.96
C LYS A 11 27.68 -4.51 14.31
N PHE A 12 27.88 -5.56 15.10
CA PHE A 12 26.77 -6.40 15.55
C PHE A 12 25.79 -5.58 16.39
N ASP A 13 24.51 -5.67 16.04
CA ASP A 13 23.42 -4.99 16.72
C ASP A 13 22.29 -5.99 16.99
N LYS A 14 21.96 -6.18 18.28
CA LYS A 14 20.87 -7.08 18.70
C LYS A 14 19.50 -6.53 18.30
N GLU A 15 19.32 -5.22 18.31
CA GLU A 15 18.05 -4.58 17.95
C GLU A 15 17.75 -4.77 16.46
N GLY A 16 18.75 -4.59 15.60
CA GLY A 16 18.65 -4.91 14.18
C GLY A 16 18.32 -6.38 13.89
N VAL A 17 18.82 -7.34 14.68
CA VAL A 17 18.43 -8.75 14.56
C VAL A 17 16.95 -8.96 14.91
N ASP A 18 16.48 -8.34 16.00
CA ASP A 18 15.07 -8.41 16.41
C ASP A 18 14.15 -7.76 15.36
N GLU A 19 14.59 -6.65 14.77
CA GLU A 19 13.89 -5.97 13.68
C GLU A 19 13.73 -6.89 12.46
N VAL A 20 14.78 -7.58 12.04
CA VAL A 20 14.72 -8.54 10.93
C VAL A 20 13.79 -9.72 11.27
N ARG A 21 13.85 -10.25 12.51
CA ARG A 21 12.92 -11.29 12.98
C ARG A 21 11.47 -10.83 12.81
N ARG A 22 11.14 -9.62 13.25
CA ARG A 22 9.78 -9.10 13.21
C ARG A 22 9.33 -8.74 11.79
N LYS A 23 10.15 -8.01 11.03
CA LYS A 23 9.78 -7.44 9.72
C LYS A 23 9.76 -8.46 8.59
N PHE A 24 10.71 -9.40 8.56
CA PHE A 24 10.76 -10.41 7.49
C PHE A 24 10.17 -11.74 7.95
N PHE A 25 10.77 -12.40 8.95
CA PHE A 25 10.36 -13.75 9.34
C PHE A 25 8.92 -13.77 9.89
N GLY A 26 8.57 -12.79 10.73
CA GLY A 26 7.20 -12.61 11.21
C GLY A 26 6.21 -12.40 10.06
N THR A 27 6.54 -11.57 9.08
CA THR A 27 5.67 -11.29 7.93
C THR A 27 5.49 -12.51 7.01
N LEU A 28 6.58 -13.22 6.70
CA LEU A 28 6.53 -14.45 5.90
C LEU A 28 5.68 -15.51 6.61
N TYR A 29 5.94 -15.74 7.91
CA TYR A 29 5.19 -16.71 8.68
C TYR A 29 3.72 -16.33 8.80
N ASN A 30 3.39 -15.06 9.09
CA ASN A 30 2.00 -14.60 9.15
C ASN A 30 1.27 -14.76 7.81
N THR A 31 1.97 -14.54 6.69
CA THR A 31 1.42 -14.74 5.34
C THR A 31 1.13 -16.22 5.08
N TYR A 32 2.07 -17.10 5.43
CA TYR A 32 1.89 -18.54 5.37
C TYR A 32 0.77 -19.02 6.30
N SER A 33 0.71 -18.57 7.55
CA SER A 33 -0.33 -18.93 8.51
C SER A 33 -1.71 -18.47 8.06
N PHE A 34 -1.81 -17.27 7.47
CA PHE A 34 -3.03 -16.82 6.81
C PHE A 34 -3.45 -17.79 5.71
N PHE A 35 -2.55 -18.10 4.78
CA PHE A 35 -2.81 -19.05 3.70
C PHE A 35 -3.26 -20.41 4.23
N ALA A 36 -2.49 -21.01 5.14
CA ALA A 36 -2.74 -22.34 5.69
C ALA A 36 -4.08 -22.41 6.45
N LEU A 37 -4.42 -21.37 7.22
CA LEU A 37 -5.70 -21.31 7.93
C LEU A 37 -6.88 -21.41 6.96
N TYR A 38 -6.93 -20.54 5.95
CA TYR A 38 -8.05 -20.49 5.02
C TYR A 38 -8.04 -21.67 4.04
N ALA A 39 -6.87 -22.08 3.54
CA ALA A 39 -6.74 -23.24 2.66
C ALA A 39 -7.23 -24.53 3.33
N ASN A 40 -6.94 -24.75 4.61
CA ASN A 40 -7.44 -25.90 5.35
C ASN A 40 -8.96 -25.83 5.57
N VAL A 41 -9.52 -24.65 5.84
CA VAL A 41 -10.97 -24.46 6.00
C VAL A 41 -11.72 -24.76 4.70
N ASP A 42 -11.19 -24.31 3.57
CA ASP A 42 -11.82 -24.50 2.25
C ASP A 42 -11.42 -25.82 1.57
N GLY A 43 -10.53 -26.61 2.18
CA GLY A 43 -10.05 -27.87 1.62
C GLY A 43 -9.18 -27.71 0.37
N PHE A 44 -8.51 -26.57 0.19
CA PHE A 44 -7.55 -26.37 -0.90
C PHE A 44 -6.33 -27.25 -0.70
N THR A 45 -5.99 -28.02 -1.73
CA THR A 45 -4.90 -29.00 -1.71
C THR A 45 -3.73 -28.60 -2.61
N GLY A 46 -3.90 -27.64 -3.51
CA GLY A 46 -2.93 -27.32 -4.56
C GLY A 46 -2.94 -28.29 -5.74
N ARG A 47 -3.90 -29.23 -5.78
CA ARG A 47 -4.10 -30.23 -6.86
C ARG A 47 -5.33 -29.93 -7.73
N GLU A 48 -6.03 -28.85 -7.43
CA GLU A 48 -7.19 -28.38 -8.18
C GLU A 48 -6.79 -27.98 -9.61
N ARG A 49 -7.78 -27.86 -10.48
CA ARG A 49 -7.64 -27.29 -11.83
C ARG A 49 -6.90 -25.95 -11.76
N GLU A 50 -5.77 -25.83 -12.45
CA GLU A 50 -5.06 -24.57 -12.64
C GLU A 50 -5.96 -23.56 -13.38
N ILE A 51 -6.16 -22.38 -12.80
CA ILE A 51 -6.74 -21.24 -13.49
C ILE A 51 -5.63 -20.56 -14.30
N PRO A 52 -5.74 -20.44 -15.63
CA PRO A 52 -4.75 -19.77 -16.46
C PRO A 52 -4.45 -18.36 -15.95
N ILE A 53 -3.17 -17.97 -15.89
CA ILE A 53 -2.77 -16.64 -15.38
C ILE A 53 -3.50 -15.51 -16.12
N ALA A 54 -3.70 -15.65 -17.43
CA ALA A 54 -4.41 -14.66 -18.25
C ALA A 54 -5.88 -14.44 -17.84
N GLU A 55 -6.53 -15.45 -17.25
CA GLU A 55 -7.92 -15.42 -16.76
C GLU A 55 -8.03 -14.95 -15.31
N ARG A 56 -6.90 -14.80 -14.60
CA ARG A 56 -6.91 -14.32 -13.22
C ARG A 56 -7.13 -12.81 -13.17
N PRO A 57 -7.72 -12.29 -12.07
CA PRO A 57 -7.80 -10.86 -11.82
C PRO A 57 -6.45 -10.15 -11.97
N GLU A 58 -6.51 -8.86 -12.30
CA GLU A 58 -5.32 -8.03 -12.52
C GLU A 58 -4.32 -8.05 -11.37
N ILE A 59 -4.80 -8.04 -10.13
CA ILE A 59 -3.95 -8.08 -8.92
C ILE A 59 -3.17 -9.40 -8.79
N ASP A 60 -3.71 -10.51 -9.29
CA ASP A 60 -3.02 -11.81 -9.32
C ASP A 60 -1.94 -11.82 -10.40
N ARG A 61 -2.28 -11.31 -11.59
CA ARG A 61 -1.32 -11.16 -12.70
C ARG A 61 -0.16 -10.25 -12.32
N TRP A 62 -0.47 -9.16 -11.60
CA TRP A 62 0.54 -8.23 -11.08
C TRP A 62 1.52 -8.92 -10.12
N ILE A 63 1.04 -9.59 -9.07
CA ILE A 63 1.95 -10.18 -8.09
C ILE A 63 2.80 -11.30 -8.70
N ILE A 64 2.27 -12.03 -9.69
CA ILE A 64 3.03 -13.05 -10.45
C ILE A 64 4.08 -12.40 -11.37
N SER A 65 3.77 -11.26 -12.00
CA SER A 65 4.75 -10.48 -12.74
C SER A 65 5.91 -10.07 -11.83
N VAL A 66 5.59 -9.43 -10.70
CA VAL A 66 6.61 -8.99 -9.72
C VAL A 66 7.42 -10.18 -9.19
N LEU A 67 6.78 -11.34 -8.98
CA LEU A 67 7.47 -12.57 -8.57
C LEU A 67 8.49 -13.04 -9.61
N ASN A 68 8.16 -12.98 -10.91
CA ASN A 68 9.11 -13.33 -11.98
C ASN A 68 10.24 -12.31 -12.08
N THR A 69 9.94 -11.02 -11.96
CA THR A 69 10.95 -9.95 -11.85
C THR A 69 11.86 -10.16 -10.63
N LEU A 70 11.32 -10.60 -9.49
CA LEU A 70 12.10 -10.98 -8.30
C LEU A 70 13.04 -12.16 -8.61
N VAL A 71 12.54 -13.25 -9.21
CA VAL A 71 13.36 -14.42 -9.56
C VAL A 71 14.51 -14.00 -10.47
N LYS A 72 14.24 -13.18 -11.50
CA LYS A 72 15.26 -12.63 -12.41
C LYS A 72 16.33 -11.84 -11.67
N ASN A 73 15.92 -10.92 -10.80
CA ASN A 73 16.83 -10.06 -10.07
C ASN A 73 17.68 -10.85 -9.05
N VAL A 74 17.07 -11.72 -8.25
CA VAL A 74 17.78 -12.56 -7.28
C VAL A 74 18.77 -13.49 -7.97
N THR A 75 18.37 -14.13 -9.08
CA THR A 75 19.26 -14.98 -9.87
C THR A 75 20.47 -14.20 -10.38
N LYS A 76 20.25 -13.00 -10.93
CA LYS A 76 21.34 -12.11 -11.37
C LYS A 76 22.30 -11.78 -10.21
N TYR A 77 21.76 -11.29 -9.10
CA TYR A 77 22.57 -10.88 -7.95
C TYR A 77 23.38 -12.03 -7.35
N LEU A 78 22.79 -13.22 -7.23
CA LEU A 78 23.50 -14.39 -6.71
C LEU A 78 24.58 -14.89 -7.68
N ASN A 79 24.35 -14.85 -9.00
CA ASN A 79 25.37 -15.16 -10.00
C ASN A 79 26.54 -14.15 -9.97
N ASP A 80 26.26 -12.90 -9.64
CA ASP A 80 27.26 -11.84 -9.46
C ASP A 80 27.92 -11.89 -8.06
N TYR A 81 27.62 -12.90 -7.23
CA TYR A 81 28.09 -13.03 -5.84
C TYR A 81 27.75 -11.82 -4.95
N ASP A 82 26.64 -11.12 -5.23
CA ASP A 82 26.14 -10.02 -4.41
C ASP A 82 24.88 -10.45 -3.61
N PRO A 83 25.04 -11.02 -2.40
CA PRO A 83 23.93 -11.55 -1.61
C PRO A 83 23.04 -10.47 -1.00
N THR A 84 23.53 -9.24 -0.86
CA THR A 84 22.80 -8.15 -0.17
C THR A 84 21.58 -7.66 -0.92
N PRO A 85 21.66 -7.23 -2.20
CA PRO A 85 20.50 -6.82 -2.97
C PRO A 85 19.56 -7.99 -3.22
N ALA A 86 20.06 -9.22 -3.38
CA ALA A 86 19.22 -10.42 -3.46
C ALA A 86 18.33 -10.57 -2.22
N ALA A 87 18.94 -10.55 -1.03
CA ALA A 87 18.22 -10.65 0.24
C ALA A 87 17.23 -9.49 0.43
N ARG A 88 17.61 -8.26 0.07
CA ARG A 88 16.74 -7.08 0.17
C ARG A 88 15.54 -7.15 -0.77
N ALA A 89 15.74 -7.59 -2.01
CA ALA A 89 14.65 -7.77 -2.97
C ALA A 89 13.62 -8.80 -2.48
N ILE A 90 14.07 -9.92 -1.89
CA ILE A 90 13.17 -10.92 -1.28
C ILE A 90 12.38 -10.30 -0.12
N GLN A 91 13.05 -9.52 0.74
CA GLN A 91 12.38 -8.86 1.86
C GLN A 91 11.33 -7.86 1.42
N GLU A 92 11.65 -7.04 0.43
CA GLU A 92 10.74 -6.06 -0.16
C GLU A 92 9.52 -6.74 -0.77
N PHE A 93 9.72 -7.81 -1.55
CA PHE A 93 8.62 -8.58 -2.11
C PHE A 93 7.68 -9.14 -1.03
N VAL A 94 8.24 -9.80 0.00
CA VAL A 94 7.43 -10.41 1.08
C VAL A 94 6.70 -9.35 1.89
N GLY A 95 7.40 -8.27 2.27
CA GLY A 95 6.85 -7.21 3.09
C GLY A 95 5.83 -6.36 2.33
N GLU A 96 6.29 -5.70 1.27
CA GLU A 96 5.55 -4.65 0.60
C GLU A 96 4.59 -5.21 -0.46
N ASN A 97 5.04 -6.10 -1.33
CA ASN A 97 4.20 -6.56 -2.44
C ASN A 97 3.21 -7.64 -2.00
N LEU A 98 3.69 -8.68 -1.32
CA LEU A 98 2.88 -9.84 -0.96
C LEU A 98 2.01 -9.58 0.27
N SER A 99 2.62 -9.21 1.42
CA SER A 99 1.85 -9.02 2.66
C SER A 99 1.04 -7.73 2.65
N ASN A 100 1.69 -6.57 2.49
CA ASN A 100 1.05 -5.26 2.64
C ASN A 100 0.07 -4.92 1.52
N TRP A 101 0.28 -5.43 0.31
CA TRP A 101 -0.60 -5.15 -0.83
C TRP A 101 -1.45 -6.35 -1.20
N TYR A 102 -0.85 -7.42 -1.71
CA TYR A 102 -1.61 -8.53 -2.27
C TYR A 102 -2.55 -9.19 -1.24
N VAL A 103 -2.01 -9.70 -0.13
CA VAL A 103 -2.81 -10.40 0.89
C VAL A 103 -3.82 -9.45 1.53
N ARG A 104 -3.42 -8.24 1.91
CA ARG A 104 -4.31 -7.27 2.57
C ARG A 104 -5.52 -6.90 1.72
N LEU A 105 -5.33 -6.62 0.44
CA LEU A 105 -6.41 -6.24 -0.48
C LEU A 105 -7.30 -7.42 -0.86
N ASN A 106 -6.74 -8.63 -0.92
CA ASN A 106 -7.46 -9.81 -1.35
C ASN A 106 -8.07 -10.64 -0.21
N ARG A 107 -7.98 -10.22 1.07
CA ARG A 107 -8.53 -10.98 2.21
C ARG A 107 -9.99 -11.41 2.01
N LYS A 108 -10.80 -10.55 1.40
CA LYS A 108 -12.22 -10.85 1.13
C LYS A 108 -12.41 -12.02 0.15
N ARG A 109 -11.47 -12.25 -0.77
CA ARG A 109 -11.53 -13.37 -1.74
C ARG A 109 -11.32 -14.72 -1.06
N PHE A 110 -10.59 -14.73 0.06
CA PHE A 110 -10.40 -15.93 0.90
C PHE A 110 -11.58 -16.18 1.84
N TRP A 111 -12.55 -15.26 1.94
CA TRP A 111 -13.59 -15.29 2.97
C TRP A 111 -15.01 -15.47 2.39
N GLY A 112 -15.80 -16.36 2.99
CA GLY A 112 -17.19 -16.63 2.59
C GLY A 112 -17.32 -17.50 1.32
N GLY A 113 -18.53 -18.07 1.13
CA GLY A 113 -18.92 -18.82 -0.07
C GLY A 113 -18.20 -20.17 -0.29
N GLY A 114 -18.64 -20.90 -1.33
CA GLY A 114 -17.94 -22.08 -1.82
C GLY A 114 -16.69 -21.72 -2.65
N MET A 115 -15.97 -22.73 -3.14
CA MET A 115 -14.76 -22.54 -3.95
C MET A 115 -15.11 -22.02 -5.37
N THR A 116 -15.16 -20.70 -5.55
CA THR A 116 -15.32 -20.05 -6.86
C THR A 116 -13.99 -20.03 -7.63
N ASP A 117 -14.04 -19.82 -8.94
CA ASP A 117 -12.83 -19.67 -9.77
C ASP A 117 -11.96 -18.49 -9.30
N ASP A 118 -12.59 -17.39 -8.86
CA ASP A 118 -11.87 -16.24 -8.30
C ASP A 118 -11.14 -16.59 -6.99
N LYS A 119 -11.81 -17.30 -6.08
CA LYS A 119 -11.23 -17.76 -4.80
C LYS A 119 -10.10 -18.76 -5.04
N LEU A 120 -10.30 -19.67 -6.00
CA LEU A 120 -9.30 -20.64 -6.40
C LEU A 120 -8.07 -19.97 -7.02
N ALA A 121 -8.26 -18.97 -7.89
CA ALA A 121 -7.16 -18.17 -8.45
C ALA A 121 -6.34 -17.46 -7.36
N ALA A 122 -7.00 -16.92 -6.32
CA ALA A 122 -6.32 -16.31 -5.18
C ALA A 122 -5.45 -17.31 -4.42
N TYR A 123 -5.97 -18.51 -4.14
CA TYR A 123 -5.21 -19.59 -3.48
C TYR A 123 -4.02 -20.04 -4.31
N GLN A 124 -4.21 -20.29 -5.61
CA GLN A 124 -3.15 -20.72 -6.50
C GLN A 124 -2.05 -19.66 -6.59
N THR A 125 -2.42 -18.39 -6.69
CA THR A 125 -1.48 -17.27 -6.75
C THR A 125 -0.68 -17.15 -5.46
N LEU A 126 -1.33 -17.16 -4.30
CA LEU A 126 -0.65 -17.06 -3.01
C LEU A 126 0.25 -18.28 -2.73
N TYR A 127 -0.20 -19.49 -3.11
CA TYR A 127 0.61 -20.70 -3.03
C TYR A 127 1.89 -20.56 -3.88
N THR A 128 1.76 -20.14 -5.15
CA THR A 128 2.91 -19.93 -6.04
C THR A 128 3.89 -18.92 -5.45
N CYS A 129 3.40 -17.78 -4.93
CA CYS A 129 4.27 -16.79 -4.29
C CYS A 129 5.01 -17.36 -3.08
N LEU A 130 4.32 -18.07 -2.18
CA LEU A 130 4.93 -18.66 -0.99
C LEU A 130 6.00 -19.69 -1.37
N GLU A 131 5.69 -20.60 -2.28
CA GLU A 131 6.60 -21.66 -2.72
C GLU A 131 7.85 -21.08 -3.40
N THR A 132 7.69 -20.10 -4.30
CA THR A 132 8.83 -19.47 -4.97
C THR A 132 9.68 -18.67 -3.98
N VAL A 133 9.05 -17.91 -3.05
CA VAL A 133 9.77 -17.14 -2.02
C VAL A 133 10.62 -18.05 -1.14
N VAL A 134 10.12 -19.20 -0.69
CA VAL A 134 10.91 -20.10 0.17
C VAL A 134 12.07 -20.73 -0.59
N LYS A 135 11.93 -21.03 -1.88
CA LYS A 135 13.06 -21.49 -2.70
C LYS A 135 14.12 -20.41 -2.86
N LEU A 136 13.72 -19.16 -3.13
CA LEU A 136 14.64 -18.02 -3.21
C LEU A 136 15.31 -17.69 -1.87
N ALA A 137 14.59 -17.85 -0.76
CA ALA A 137 15.06 -17.54 0.58
C ALA A 137 15.93 -18.66 1.19
N ALA A 138 15.86 -19.89 0.68
CA ALA A 138 16.55 -21.04 1.24
C ALA A 138 18.07 -20.86 1.43
N PRO A 139 18.82 -20.22 0.51
CA PRO A 139 20.26 -19.94 0.72
C PRO A 139 20.55 -18.98 1.88
N PHE A 140 19.58 -18.15 2.28
CA PHE A 140 19.74 -17.15 3.33
C PHE A 140 19.11 -17.55 4.67
N ALA A 141 18.00 -18.28 4.62
CA ALA A 141 17.14 -18.60 5.75
C ALA A 141 16.68 -20.07 5.67
N PRO A 142 17.61 -21.04 5.82
CA PRO A 142 17.38 -22.42 5.43
C PRO A 142 16.23 -23.09 6.20
N PHE A 143 16.26 -23.01 7.54
CA PHE A 143 15.31 -23.73 8.39
C PHE A 143 13.85 -23.32 8.20
N ILE A 144 13.57 -22.01 8.15
CA ILE A 144 12.19 -21.55 7.96
C ILE A 144 11.70 -21.83 6.54
N SER A 145 12.58 -21.71 5.56
CA SER A 145 12.26 -21.95 4.15
C SER A 145 11.91 -23.42 3.94
N ASP A 146 12.72 -24.32 4.52
CA ASP A 146 12.49 -25.76 4.47
C ASP A 146 11.20 -26.15 5.19
N ARG A 147 10.93 -25.57 6.37
CA ARG A 147 9.69 -25.83 7.10
C ARG A 147 8.44 -25.45 6.30
N ILE A 148 8.42 -24.25 5.71
CA ILE A 148 7.26 -23.79 4.94
C ILE A 148 7.13 -24.60 3.64
N PHE A 149 8.25 -24.87 2.95
CA PHE A 149 8.25 -25.68 1.72
C PHE A 149 7.69 -27.09 1.98
N THR A 150 8.19 -27.77 3.01
CA THR A 150 7.75 -29.13 3.35
C THR A 150 6.28 -29.16 3.76
N ASP A 151 5.80 -28.19 4.53
CA ASP A 151 4.38 -28.08 4.89
C ASP A 151 3.48 -27.90 3.65
N LEU A 152 3.86 -27.01 2.72
CA LEU A 152 3.12 -26.80 1.46
C LEU A 152 3.13 -28.06 0.57
N ASN A 153 4.31 -28.67 0.42
CA ASN A 153 4.51 -29.82 -0.46
C ASN A 153 3.89 -31.11 0.08
N ALA A 154 3.78 -31.27 1.40
CA ALA A 154 3.12 -32.42 2.02
C ALA A 154 1.65 -32.56 1.59
N VAL A 155 0.98 -31.44 1.30
CA VAL A 155 -0.39 -31.43 0.81
C VAL A 155 -0.41 -31.51 -0.72
N SER A 156 0.32 -30.61 -1.39
CA SER A 156 0.25 -30.46 -2.84
C SER A 156 0.87 -31.63 -3.59
N GLY A 157 1.97 -32.19 -3.10
CA GLY A 157 2.76 -33.21 -3.79
C GLY A 157 3.34 -32.72 -5.12
N ARG A 158 3.50 -31.40 -5.30
CA ARG A 158 4.01 -30.79 -6.55
C ARG A 158 5.50 -31.05 -6.77
N HIS A 159 6.24 -31.35 -5.71
CA HIS A 159 7.67 -31.64 -5.76
C HIS A 159 7.99 -33.02 -5.18
N ASN A 160 8.91 -33.72 -5.85
CA ASN A 160 9.49 -34.96 -5.34
C ASN A 160 10.61 -34.72 -4.32
N ALA A 161 11.05 -33.48 -4.15
CA ALA A 161 12.09 -33.11 -3.20
C ALA A 161 11.57 -33.17 -1.76
N GLU A 162 12.29 -33.89 -0.89
CA GLU A 162 11.97 -34.00 0.54
C GLU A 162 12.26 -32.71 1.31
N SER A 163 13.09 -31.83 0.75
CA SER A 163 13.55 -30.57 1.34
C SER A 163 13.66 -29.51 0.25
N VAL A 164 13.46 -28.24 0.63
CA VAL A 164 13.67 -27.10 -0.29
C VAL A 164 15.11 -27.05 -0.80
N HIS A 165 16.06 -27.58 -0.02
CA HIS A 165 17.48 -27.61 -0.35
C HIS A 165 17.83 -28.62 -1.45
N LEU A 166 16.89 -29.50 -1.79
CA LEU A 166 16.99 -30.45 -2.89
C LEU A 166 16.07 -30.07 -4.06
N ALA A 167 15.29 -29.00 -3.92
CA ALA A 167 14.42 -28.51 -4.98
C ALA A 167 15.22 -27.69 -6.00
N GLU A 168 14.75 -27.70 -7.25
CA GLU A 168 15.32 -26.84 -8.29
C GLU A 168 15.12 -25.35 -7.93
N PHE A 169 16.15 -24.56 -8.20
CA PHE A 169 16.06 -23.11 -8.05
C PHE A 169 15.04 -22.56 -9.07
N PRO A 170 14.16 -21.63 -8.68
CA PRO A 170 13.12 -21.13 -9.56
C PRO A 170 13.72 -20.44 -10.79
N VAL A 171 13.07 -20.65 -11.94
CA VAL A 171 13.45 -20.06 -13.23
C VAL A 171 12.42 -18.99 -13.59
N VAL A 172 12.90 -17.86 -14.11
CA VAL A 172 12.03 -16.78 -14.57
C VAL A 172 11.25 -17.20 -15.81
N ASP A 173 9.94 -16.94 -15.80
CA ASP A 173 9.11 -16.95 -17.00
C ASP A 173 8.93 -15.51 -17.50
N GLU A 174 9.74 -15.12 -18.49
CA GLU A 174 9.71 -13.77 -19.08
C GLU A 174 8.36 -13.46 -19.75
N THR A 175 7.54 -14.47 -20.09
CA THR A 175 6.21 -14.25 -20.69
C THR A 175 5.17 -13.77 -19.67
N LEU A 176 5.45 -13.97 -18.37
CA LEU A 176 4.61 -13.52 -17.27
C LEU A 176 5.06 -12.17 -16.70
N VAL A 177 6.17 -11.61 -17.19
CA VAL A 177 6.65 -10.28 -16.81
C VAL A 177 5.90 -9.22 -17.62
N ASN A 178 5.14 -8.38 -16.92
CA ASN A 178 4.41 -7.24 -17.46
C ASN A 178 4.87 -5.96 -16.75
N SER A 179 5.91 -5.32 -17.29
CA SER A 179 6.50 -4.11 -16.70
C SER A 179 5.53 -2.92 -16.63
N GLU A 180 4.59 -2.82 -17.57
CA GLU A 180 3.57 -1.75 -17.53
C GLU A 180 2.63 -1.94 -16.32
N LEU A 181 2.17 -3.17 -16.08
CA LEU A 181 1.34 -3.48 -14.91
C LEU A 181 2.10 -3.29 -13.59
N GLU A 182 3.38 -3.66 -13.55
CA GLU A 182 4.24 -3.40 -12.40
C GLU A 182 4.38 -1.89 -12.12
N GLU A 183 4.62 -1.08 -13.15
CA GLU A 183 4.74 0.38 -13.04
C GLU A 183 3.43 1.02 -12.58
N MET A 184 2.30 0.65 -13.20
CA MET A 184 0.97 1.10 -12.79
C MET A 184 0.71 0.84 -11.30
N MET A 185 1.08 -0.35 -10.85
CA MET A 185 0.86 -0.70 -9.46
C MET A 185 1.82 0.06 -8.55
N GLN A 186 3.10 0.20 -8.90
CA GLN A 186 4.03 1.06 -8.14
C GLN A 186 3.52 2.49 -8.00
N ILE A 187 2.92 3.07 -9.05
CA ILE A 187 2.30 4.41 -8.99
C ILE A 187 1.19 4.44 -7.93
N ALA A 188 0.27 3.47 -7.94
CA ALA A 188 -0.80 3.43 -6.95
C ALA A 188 -0.27 3.20 -5.51
N GLN A 189 0.80 2.42 -5.33
CA GLN A 189 1.45 2.24 -4.02
C GLN A 189 2.05 3.55 -3.49
N ARG A 190 2.75 4.28 -4.36
CA ARG A 190 3.38 5.56 -4.02
C ARG A 190 2.33 6.63 -3.73
N LEU A 191 1.32 6.80 -4.60
CA LEU A 191 0.21 7.72 -4.37
C LEU A 191 -0.50 7.45 -3.04
N SER A 192 -0.79 6.17 -2.75
CA SER A 192 -1.42 5.80 -1.49
C SER A 192 -0.55 6.18 -0.29
N SER A 193 0.75 5.89 -0.36
CA SER A 193 1.73 6.22 0.70
C SER A 193 1.84 7.73 0.93
N MET A 194 1.88 8.53 -0.15
CA MET A 194 1.93 9.99 -0.08
C MET A 194 0.68 10.56 0.59
N VAL A 195 -0.51 10.12 0.19
CA VAL A 195 -1.77 10.57 0.79
C VAL A 195 -1.88 10.16 2.27
N LEU A 196 -1.48 8.94 2.61
CA LEU A 196 -1.44 8.48 4.02
C LEU A 196 -0.46 9.32 4.85
N ALA A 197 0.68 9.74 4.27
CA ALA A 197 1.61 10.65 4.93
C ALA A 197 1.00 12.03 5.16
N LEU A 198 0.30 12.59 4.17
CA LEU A 198 -0.42 13.87 4.31
C LEU A 198 -1.48 13.80 5.40
N ARG A 199 -2.29 12.73 5.43
CA ARG A 199 -3.28 12.48 6.49
C ARG A 199 -2.65 12.47 7.89
N ARG A 200 -1.51 11.79 8.05
CA ARG A 200 -0.77 11.75 9.33
C ARG A 200 -0.27 13.13 9.76
N LYS A 201 0.17 13.98 8.82
CA LYS A 201 0.65 15.34 9.12
C LYS A 201 -0.40 16.20 9.84
N VAL A 202 -1.69 15.94 9.58
CA VAL A 202 -2.83 16.65 10.19
C VAL A 202 -3.71 15.77 11.07
N ASN A 203 -3.22 14.60 11.49
CA ASN A 203 -3.93 13.66 12.38
C ASN A 203 -5.32 13.21 11.89
N ILE A 204 -5.58 13.20 10.57
CA ILE A 204 -6.83 12.67 10.01
C ILE A 204 -6.70 11.15 9.84
N LYS A 205 -7.52 10.38 10.55
CA LYS A 205 -7.54 8.90 10.43
C LYS A 205 -8.01 8.46 9.05
N VAL A 206 -7.52 7.32 8.54
CA VAL A 206 -7.96 6.76 7.24
C VAL A 206 -9.47 6.42 7.25
N ARG A 207 -10.03 6.06 8.40
CA ARG A 207 -11.47 5.79 8.54
C ARG A 207 -12.33 7.02 8.31
N GLN A 208 -11.79 8.24 8.47
CA GLN A 208 -12.45 9.48 8.07
C GLN A 208 -12.31 9.64 6.53
N PRO A 209 -13.39 9.46 5.75
CA PRO A 209 -13.34 9.69 4.32
C PRO A 209 -13.05 11.17 4.03
N LEU A 210 -12.34 11.42 2.92
CA LEU A 210 -12.06 12.76 2.40
C LEU A 210 -12.61 12.91 0.98
N THR A 211 -12.86 14.15 0.58
CA THR A 211 -13.52 14.48 -0.68
C THR A 211 -12.72 14.01 -1.88
N LYS A 212 -11.53 14.58 -2.09
CA LYS A 212 -10.74 14.28 -3.28
C LYS A 212 -9.25 14.49 -3.09
N ILE A 213 -8.48 13.90 -4.00
CA ILE A 213 -7.09 14.29 -4.26
C ILE A 213 -6.97 14.82 -5.68
N LEU A 214 -6.05 15.75 -5.87
CA LEU A 214 -5.68 16.27 -7.18
C LEU A 214 -4.28 15.78 -7.52
N ILE A 215 -4.11 15.28 -8.74
CA ILE A 215 -2.82 14.79 -9.22
C ILE A 215 -2.48 15.54 -10.51
N PRO A 216 -1.44 16.37 -10.51
CA PRO A 216 -0.89 16.94 -11.73
C PRO A 216 -0.34 15.84 -12.63
N VAL A 217 -0.78 15.81 -13.88
CA VAL A 217 -0.25 14.89 -14.88
C VAL A 217 0.21 15.67 -16.10
N LEU A 218 1.53 15.70 -16.30
CA LEU A 218 2.15 16.29 -17.49
C LEU A 218 2.30 15.29 -18.63
N ASP A 219 2.24 13.99 -18.32
CA ASP A 219 2.42 12.88 -19.26
C ASP A 219 1.10 12.11 -19.46
N PRO A 220 0.58 12.03 -20.71
CA PRO A 220 -0.59 11.23 -21.02
C PRO A 220 -0.48 9.74 -20.68
N ALA A 221 0.74 9.16 -20.66
CA ALA A 221 0.93 7.78 -20.22
C ALA A 221 0.65 7.64 -18.71
N MET A 222 1.26 8.49 -17.90
CA MET A 222 1.02 8.57 -16.45
C MET A 222 -0.47 8.77 -16.13
N ALA A 223 -1.16 9.65 -16.88
CA ALA A 223 -2.59 9.87 -16.70
C ALA A 223 -3.41 8.59 -16.91
N ARG A 224 -3.12 7.83 -17.97
CA ARG A 224 -3.79 6.54 -18.25
C ARG A 224 -3.51 5.50 -17.17
N HIS A 225 -2.26 5.43 -16.69
CA HIS A 225 -1.88 4.52 -15.61
C HIS A 225 -2.62 4.84 -14.31
N ILE A 226 -2.68 6.11 -13.92
CA ILE A 226 -3.40 6.54 -12.72
C ILE A 226 -4.90 6.27 -12.84
N GLU A 227 -5.49 6.53 -14.00
CA GLU A 227 -6.92 6.28 -14.22
C GLU A 227 -7.27 4.79 -14.06
N ALA A 228 -6.41 3.90 -14.59
CA ALA A 228 -6.60 2.47 -14.47
C ALA A 228 -6.51 1.95 -13.01
N VAL A 229 -5.68 2.57 -12.16
CA VAL A 229 -5.53 2.21 -10.74
C VAL A 229 -6.33 3.10 -9.79
N LYS A 230 -7.12 4.04 -10.31
CA LYS A 230 -7.86 5.06 -9.53
C LYS A 230 -8.71 4.44 -8.43
N GLY A 231 -9.51 3.43 -8.77
CA GLY A 231 -10.40 2.76 -7.81
C GLY A 231 -9.63 2.09 -6.66
N LEU A 232 -8.45 1.54 -6.95
CA LEU A 232 -7.59 0.90 -5.97
C LEU A 232 -7.02 1.93 -4.99
N VAL A 233 -6.49 3.05 -5.50
CA VAL A 233 -5.98 4.15 -4.65
C VAL A 233 -7.10 4.72 -3.78
N MET A 234 -8.27 5.02 -4.37
CA MET A 234 -9.43 5.55 -3.64
C MET A 234 -9.87 4.64 -2.50
N GLY A 235 -9.92 3.33 -2.75
CA GLY A 235 -10.23 2.34 -1.73
C GLY A 235 -9.19 2.28 -0.62
N GLU A 236 -7.91 2.38 -0.98
CA GLU A 236 -6.79 2.32 -0.05
C GLU A 236 -6.74 3.52 0.90
N VAL A 237 -6.94 4.73 0.37
CA VAL A 237 -6.81 5.97 1.12
C VAL A 237 -8.14 6.56 1.59
N ASN A 238 -9.24 5.87 1.29
CA ASN A 238 -10.62 6.25 1.62
C ASN A 238 -10.96 7.69 1.16
N ILE A 239 -10.90 7.90 -0.15
CA ILE A 239 -11.20 9.19 -0.79
C ILE A 239 -12.32 9.01 -1.81
N LYS A 240 -13.20 10.01 -1.94
CA LYS A 240 -14.37 9.93 -2.83
C LYS A 240 -14.04 10.15 -4.31
N ASP A 241 -12.98 10.89 -4.62
CA ASP A 241 -12.55 11.09 -6.01
C ASP A 241 -11.04 11.36 -6.18
N ILE A 242 -10.53 11.10 -7.38
CA ILE A 242 -9.19 11.47 -7.83
C ILE A 242 -9.35 12.28 -9.11
N GLU A 243 -8.92 13.53 -9.09
CA GLU A 243 -9.00 14.43 -10.24
C GLU A 243 -7.61 14.67 -10.81
N LEU A 244 -7.46 14.41 -12.11
CA LEU A 244 -6.21 14.59 -12.84
C LEU A 244 -6.18 15.98 -13.45
N LEU A 245 -5.11 16.73 -13.19
CA LEU A 245 -4.94 18.09 -13.69
C LEU A 245 -3.85 18.14 -14.75
N SER A 246 -4.22 18.53 -15.96
CA SER A 246 -3.26 18.84 -17.04
C SER A 246 -2.63 20.22 -16.89
N ASP A 247 -3.30 21.12 -16.16
CA ASP A 247 -2.82 22.46 -15.84
C ASP A 247 -2.85 22.64 -14.31
N THR A 248 -1.71 22.94 -13.72
CA THR A 248 -1.57 23.20 -12.27
C THR A 248 -1.84 24.66 -11.90
N THR A 249 -2.04 25.53 -12.89
CA THR A 249 -2.19 26.98 -12.71
C THR A 249 -3.41 27.28 -11.83
N GLY A 250 -3.16 27.88 -10.66
CA GLY A 250 -4.20 28.22 -9.67
C GLY A 250 -4.52 27.14 -8.63
N VAL A 251 -3.94 25.94 -8.74
CA VAL A 251 -4.23 24.80 -7.83
C VAL A 251 -2.99 24.31 -7.08
N ILE A 252 -1.78 24.53 -7.59
CA ILE A 252 -0.56 24.21 -6.84
C ILE A 252 0.40 25.37 -6.99
N THR A 253 0.69 26.04 -5.88
CA THR A 253 1.71 27.09 -5.86
C THR A 253 3.07 26.44 -5.66
N LYS A 254 3.94 26.50 -6.66
CA LYS A 254 5.32 26.01 -6.57
C LYS A 254 6.26 27.14 -6.18
N ARG A 255 7.16 26.86 -5.25
CA ARG A 255 8.31 27.71 -4.93
C ARG A 255 9.56 27.04 -5.47
N ILE A 256 10.40 27.83 -6.14
CA ILE A 256 11.70 27.40 -6.67
C ILE A 256 12.82 28.06 -5.88
N LYS A 257 13.85 27.28 -5.54
CA LYS A 257 15.10 27.77 -4.94
C LYS A 257 16.28 27.23 -5.73
N LEU A 258 17.39 27.98 -5.74
CA LEU A 258 18.61 27.51 -6.39
C LEU A 258 19.26 26.38 -5.58
N ASN A 259 19.55 25.26 -6.22
CA ASN A 259 20.44 24.24 -5.68
C ASN A 259 21.89 24.69 -5.88
N PHE A 260 22.43 25.37 -4.87
CA PHE A 260 23.80 25.91 -4.91
C PHE A 260 24.86 24.85 -5.18
N LYS A 261 24.65 23.58 -4.78
CA LYS A 261 25.62 22.51 -4.97
C LYS A 261 25.76 22.13 -6.45
N ASN A 262 24.64 22.03 -7.17
CA ASN A 262 24.64 21.65 -8.58
C ASN A 262 25.00 22.86 -9.46
N PHE A 263 24.34 24.00 -9.23
CA PHE A 263 24.52 25.18 -10.08
C PHE A 263 25.94 25.76 -10.02
N CYS A 264 26.57 25.82 -8.84
CA CYS A 264 27.91 26.40 -8.69
C CYS A 264 29.02 25.60 -9.38
N GLN A 265 28.80 24.33 -9.72
CA GLN A 265 29.79 23.53 -10.47
C GLN A 265 30.03 24.10 -11.86
N ARG A 266 29.01 24.73 -12.44
CA ARG A 266 29.05 25.33 -13.77
C ARG A 266 29.16 26.85 -13.73
N TYR A 267 28.43 27.50 -12.82
CA TYR A 267 28.23 28.96 -12.82
C TYR A 267 28.43 29.62 -11.45
N ALA A 268 29.53 29.30 -10.75
CA ALA A 268 29.82 29.81 -9.41
C ALA A 268 29.69 31.34 -9.25
N LYS A 269 30.12 32.12 -10.25
CA LYS A 269 30.10 33.60 -10.20
C LYS A 269 28.68 34.18 -10.30
N LEU A 270 27.74 33.45 -10.91
CA LEU A 270 26.37 33.90 -11.18
C LEU A 270 25.37 33.42 -10.12
N ALA A 271 25.78 32.58 -9.17
CA ALA A 271 24.89 31.92 -8.21
C ALA A 271 24.02 32.91 -7.40
N LYS A 272 24.58 34.04 -6.94
CA LYS A 272 23.80 35.05 -6.22
C LYS A 272 22.73 35.70 -7.10
N GLN A 273 23.05 35.95 -8.37
CA GLN A 273 22.13 36.59 -9.31
C GLN A 273 21.03 35.61 -9.71
N MET A 274 21.38 34.35 -10.00
CA MET A 274 20.40 33.29 -10.27
C MET A 274 19.48 33.05 -9.08
N ALA A 275 20.00 33.03 -7.85
CA ALA A 275 19.18 32.87 -6.66
C ALA A 275 18.17 34.02 -6.51
N ALA A 276 18.57 35.26 -6.81
CA ALA A 276 17.65 36.40 -6.82
C ALA A 276 16.61 36.28 -7.93
N LEU A 277 17.03 35.92 -9.14
CA LEU A 277 16.13 35.72 -10.29
C LEU A 277 15.10 34.61 -10.01
N ALA A 278 15.54 33.49 -9.43
CA ALA A 278 14.66 32.37 -9.08
C ALA A 278 13.52 32.77 -8.14
N THR A 279 13.73 33.74 -7.24
CA THR A 279 12.65 34.23 -6.37
C THR A 279 11.57 35.03 -7.11
N THR A 280 11.85 35.46 -8.34
CA THR A 280 10.93 36.25 -9.18
C THR A 280 10.23 35.41 -10.25
N PHE A 281 10.53 34.11 -10.34
CA PHE A 281 9.91 33.26 -11.34
C PHE A 281 8.41 33.10 -11.13
N THR A 282 7.67 33.22 -12.23
CA THR A 282 6.23 32.94 -12.26
C THR A 282 5.98 31.43 -12.23
N GLN A 283 4.74 31.02 -11.94
CA GLN A 283 4.38 29.59 -11.94
C GLN A 283 4.61 28.94 -13.31
N GLU A 284 4.35 29.69 -14.40
CA GLU A 284 4.58 29.24 -15.76
C GLU A 284 6.08 29.00 -16.04
N GLN A 285 6.95 29.89 -15.53
CA GLN A 285 8.40 29.73 -15.66
C GLN A 285 8.92 28.54 -14.86
N ILE A 286 8.40 28.32 -13.65
CA ILE A 286 8.77 27.16 -12.82
C ILE A 286 8.34 25.86 -13.52
N ALA A 287 7.12 25.81 -14.07
CA ALA A 287 6.63 24.65 -14.82
C ALA A 287 7.43 24.39 -16.10
N ALA A 288 7.87 25.44 -16.81
CA ALA A 288 8.72 25.31 -17.99
C ALA A 288 10.12 24.74 -17.63
N ILE A 289 10.72 25.22 -16.54
CA ILE A 289 12.03 24.72 -16.07
C ILE A 289 11.93 23.25 -15.64
N GLU A 290 10.85 22.85 -14.97
CA GLU A 290 10.67 21.47 -14.48
C GLU A 290 10.39 20.47 -15.60
N SER A 291 9.67 20.89 -16.65
CA SER A 291 9.26 20.03 -17.77
C SER A 291 10.33 19.91 -18.86
N SER A 292 11.25 20.86 -18.95
CA SER A 292 12.32 20.84 -19.95
C SER A 292 13.61 20.20 -19.41
N PRO A 293 14.32 19.36 -20.18
CA PRO A 293 15.63 18.85 -19.78
C PRO A 293 16.65 19.97 -19.57
N GLU A 294 16.55 21.03 -20.38
CA GLU A 294 17.38 22.23 -20.28
C GLU A 294 16.53 23.48 -20.58
N THR A 295 16.78 24.57 -19.85
CA THR A 295 16.15 25.88 -20.08
C THR A 295 17.23 26.94 -20.21
N GLU A 296 17.17 27.77 -21.25
CA GLU A 296 18.09 28.89 -21.41
C GLU A 296 17.51 30.13 -20.73
N LEU A 297 18.27 30.72 -19.81
CA LEU A 297 17.90 31.93 -19.06
C LEU A 297 18.92 33.03 -19.34
N ASP A 298 18.43 34.27 -19.45
CA ASP A 298 19.30 35.45 -19.54
C ASP A 298 19.56 36.01 -18.13
N LEU A 299 20.83 36.05 -17.74
CA LEU A 299 21.30 36.63 -16.50
C LEU A 299 22.27 37.76 -16.81
N ALA A 300 21.76 38.99 -16.74
CA ALA A 300 22.55 40.22 -16.93
C ALA A 300 23.29 40.27 -18.29
N GLY A 301 22.71 39.71 -19.35
CA GLY A 301 23.29 39.67 -20.70
C GLY A 301 24.12 38.42 -20.99
N GLU A 302 24.29 37.52 -20.00
CA GLU A 302 24.88 36.19 -20.21
C GLU A 302 23.78 35.13 -20.30
N LYS A 303 23.82 34.34 -21.38
CA LYS A 303 22.96 33.18 -21.58
C LYS A 303 23.44 32.00 -20.74
N VAL A 304 22.63 31.58 -19.78
CA VAL A 304 22.92 30.48 -18.85
C VAL A 304 21.95 29.34 -19.13
N VAL A 305 22.49 28.15 -19.42
CA VAL A 305 21.67 26.95 -19.58
C VAL A 305 21.50 26.28 -18.22
N VAL A 306 20.27 26.15 -17.75
CA VAL A 306 19.95 25.47 -16.49
C VAL A 306 19.20 24.16 -16.73
N THR A 307 19.31 23.26 -15.78
CA THR A 307 18.57 21.99 -15.72
C THR A 307 17.63 21.99 -14.51
N PRO A 308 16.61 21.12 -14.47
CA PRO A 308 15.79 20.92 -13.27
C PRO A 308 16.63 20.61 -12.01
N ALA A 309 17.77 19.93 -12.18
CA ALA A 309 18.66 19.57 -11.08
C ALA A 309 19.39 20.78 -10.46
N ASP A 310 19.46 21.91 -11.17
CA ASP A 310 20.03 23.15 -10.65
C ASP A 310 19.10 23.85 -9.64
N PHE A 311 17.86 23.37 -9.48
CA PHE A 311 16.87 23.95 -8.59
C PHE A 311 16.26 22.93 -7.62
N GLU A 312 15.80 23.44 -6.49
CA GLU A 312 14.90 22.76 -5.57
C GLU A 312 13.51 23.36 -5.75
N ILE A 313 12.63 22.62 -6.45
CA ILE A 313 11.23 23.00 -6.65
C ILE A 313 10.40 22.29 -5.59
N THR A 314 9.64 23.07 -4.82
CA THR A 314 8.77 22.57 -3.75
C THR A 314 7.37 23.11 -3.95
N SER A 315 6.36 22.26 -3.77
CA SER A 315 4.96 22.69 -3.76
C SER A 315 4.59 23.23 -2.37
N GLU A 316 3.84 24.33 -2.31
CA GLU A 316 3.33 24.91 -1.06
C GLU A 316 1.89 24.46 -0.77
N ASP A 317 1.59 24.30 0.51
CA ASP A 317 0.24 24.03 1.01
C ASP A 317 -0.66 25.26 0.75
N MET A 318 -1.92 25.04 0.38
CA MET A 318 -2.93 26.09 0.22
C MET A 318 -3.99 25.94 1.31
N PRO A 319 -4.79 26.99 1.62
CA PRO A 319 -5.89 26.84 2.57
C PRO A 319 -6.83 25.68 2.19
N GLY A 320 -6.96 24.68 3.05
CA GLY A 320 -7.77 23.47 2.81
C GLY A 320 -7.09 22.35 2.03
N TRP A 321 -5.84 22.53 1.58
CA TRP A 321 -5.09 21.56 0.77
C TRP A 321 -3.70 21.31 1.33
N LEU A 322 -3.30 20.03 1.37
CA LEU A 322 -1.91 19.66 1.65
C LEU A 322 -1.27 19.06 0.42
N VAL A 323 -0.02 19.42 0.14
CA VAL A 323 0.70 18.93 -1.04
C VAL A 323 1.91 18.08 -0.64
N ALA A 324 2.10 16.97 -1.35
CA ALA A 324 3.31 16.16 -1.28
C ALA A 324 3.83 15.90 -2.69
N SER A 325 5.15 15.92 -2.85
CA SER A 325 5.84 15.60 -4.11
C SER A 325 6.92 14.57 -3.85
N GLU A 326 7.00 13.55 -4.72
CA GLU A 326 7.98 12.46 -4.66
C GLU A 326 8.47 12.12 -6.08
N GLY A 327 9.65 12.63 -6.44
CA GLY A 327 10.15 12.56 -7.81
C GLY A 327 9.20 13.29 -8.77
N LYS A 328 8.68 12.58 -9.78
CA LYS A 328 7.72 13.14 -10.75
C LYS A 328 6.26 13.12 -10.29
N LEU A 329 5.95 12.45 -9.17
CA LEU A 329 4.58 12.38 -8.65
C LEU A 329 4.31 13.54 -7.68
N THR A 330 3.19 14.21 -7.85
CA THR A 330 2.69 15.21 -6.91
C THR A 330 1.23 14.90 -6.58
N VAL A 331 0.84 15.02 -5.32
CA VAL A 331 -0.54 14.85 -4.88
C VAL A 331 -0.93 15.99 -3.96
N ALA A 332 -2.10 16.58 -4.22
CA ALA A 332 -2.75 17.53 -3.32
C ALA A 332 -3.97 16.87 -2.69
N LEU A 333 -4.08 16.92 -1.36
CA LEU A 333 -5.16 16.33 -0.58
C LEU A 333 -6.09 17.40 -0.03
N ASP A 334 -7.38 17.31 -0.35
CA ASP A 334 -8.42 18.12 0.29
C ASP A 334 -8.64 17.62 1.73
N ILE A 335 -8.35 18.47 2.71
CA ILE A 335 -8.50 18.15 4.14
C ILE A 335 -9.82 18.65 4.72
N THR A 336 -10.70 19.20 3.89
CA THR A 336 -12.00 19.70 4.33
C THR A 336 -12.95 18.54 4.67
N VAL A 337 -13.40 18.46 5.92
CA VAL A 337 -14.35 17.44 6.38
C VAL A 337 -15.74 18.04 6.48
N THR A 338 -16.61 17.70 5.53
CA THR A 338 -18.03 18.06 5.56
C THR A 338 -18.77 17.28 6.65
N ASP A 339 -19.97 17.73 7.04
CA ASP A 339 -20.78 17.03 8.04
C ASP A 339 -21.18 15.62 7.58
N GLU A 340 -21.44 15.43 6.29
CA GLU A 340 -21.72 14.12 5.70
C GLU A 340 -20.50 13.18 5.83
N LEU A 341 -19.30 13.67 5.47
CA LEU A 341 -18.07 12.90 5.62
C LEU A 341 -17.79 12.58 7.09
N ARG A 342 -18.06 13.51 8.02
CA ARG A 342 -17.92 13.26 9.46
C ARG A 342 -18.83 12.14 9.92
N ARG A 343 -20.11 12.14 9.51
CA ARG A 343 -21.07 11.07 9.84
C ARG A 343 -20.63 9.71 9.28
N GLU A 344 -20.13 9.66 8.04
CA GLU A 344 -19.58 8.42 7.48
C GLU A 344 -18.32 7.96 8.22
N GLY A 345 -17.46 8.89 8.62
CA GLY A 345 -16.28 8.60 9.44
C GLY A 345 -16.64 7.92 10.77
N VAL A 346 -17.63 8.49 11.47
CA VAL A 346 -18.20 7.92 12.69
C VAL A 346 -18.79 6.53 12.44
N ALA A 347 -19.54 6.33 11.35
CA ALA A 347 -20.09 5.02 10.98
C ALA A 347 -18.99 3.96 10.77
N ARG A 348 -17.87 4.34 10.13
CA ARG A 348 -16.71 3.45 9.94
C ARG A 348 -15.97 3.16 11.23
N GLU A 349 -15.87 4.12 12.14
CA GLU A 349 -15.32 3.88 13.47
C GLU A 349 -16.21 2.91 14.26
N LEU A 350 -17.54 3.07 14.21
CA LEU A 350 -18.49 2.13 14.82
C LEU A 350 -18.31 0.71 14.28
N ILE A 351 -18.21 0.53 12.96
CA ILE A 351 -17.94 -0.78 12.34
C ILE A 351 -16.65 -1.39 12.91
N ASN A 352 -15.58 -0.60 13.00
CA ASN A 352 -14.31 -1.06 13.56
C ASN A 352 -14.46 -1.48 15.04
N ARG A 353 -15.17 -0.71 15.86
CA ARG A 353 -15.41 -1.06 17.27
C ARG A 353 -16.23 -2.34 17.41
N ILE A 354 -17.33 -2.46 16.66
CA ILE A 354 -18.18 -3.66 16.67
C ILE A 354 -17.39 -4.90 16.26
N GLN A 355 -16.57 -4.82 15.20
CA GLN A 355 -15.75 -5.94 14.75
C GLN A 355 -14.69 -6.37 15.78
N ASN A 356 -14.08 -5.42 16.48
CA ASN A 356 -13.16 -5.74 17.58
C ASN A 356 -13.91 -6.40 18.75
N ILE A 357 -15.08 -5.90 19.13
CA ILE A 357 -15.92 -6.53 20.17
C ILE A 357 -16.26 -7.97 19.80
N ARG A 358 -16.66 -8.24 18.55
CA ARG A 358 -16.92 -9.61 18.06
C ARG A 358 -15.71 -10.51 18.24
N LYS A 359 -14.54 -10.04 17.79
CA LYS A 359 -13.28 -10.79 17.87
C LYS A 359 -12.89 -11.08 19.32
N ASP A 360 -12.92 -10.07 20.18
CA ASP A 360 -12.51 -10.18 21.58
C ASP A 360 -13.50 -11.02 22.40
N SER A 361 -14.77 -11.07 21.97
CA SER A 361 -15.81 -11.93 22.54
C SER A 361 -15.79 -13.36 21.98
N GLY A 362 -14.84 -13.70 21.11
CA GLY A 362 -14.71 -15.05 20.53
C GLY A 362 -15.83 -15.44 19.56
N PHE A 363 -16.45 -14.46 18.88
CA PHE A 363 -17.49 -14.76 17.90
C PHE A 363 -16.87 -15.32 16.63
N GLU A 364 -17.57 -16.28 16.03
CA GLU A 364 -17.20 -16.78 14.71
C GLU A 364 -17.45 -15.69 13.67
N VAL A 365 -16.65 -15.71 12.61
CA VAL A 365 -16.70 -14.66 11.61
C VAL A 365 -18.05 -14.66 10.86
N THR A 366 -18.73 -15.81 10.82
CA THR A 366 -20.06 -16.01 10.21
C THR A 366 -21.24 -15.67 11.12
N ASP A 367 -21.00 -15.39 12.41
CA ASP A 367 -22.08 -15.12 13.36
C ASP A 367 -22.88 -13.87 13.01
N LYS A 368 -24.21 -14.00 13.14
CA LYS A 368 -25.15 -12.88 13.07
C LYS A 368 -25.30 -12.23 14.44
N ILE A 369 -25.46 -10.91 14.45
CA ILE A 369 -25.53 -10.14 15.69
C ILE A 369 -26.69 -9.15 15.70
N ARG A 370 -27.09 -8.72 16.89
CA ARG A 370 -27.82 -7.47 17.13
C ARG A 370 -26.88 -6.47 17.80
N VAL A 371 -26.89 -5.22 17.33
CA VAL A 371 -26.05 -4.14 17.85
C VAL A 371 -26.90 -3.03 18.44
N GLU A 372 -26.59 -2.65 19.67
CA GLU A 372 -27.15 -1.47 20.33
C GLU A 372 -26.04 -0.50 20.67
N ILE A 373 -26.24 0.77 20.33
CA ILE A 373 -25.25 1.83 20.53
C ILE A 373 -25.87 2.88 21.44
N GLU A 374 -25.11 3.33 22.45
CA GLU A 374 -25.56 4.39 23.33
C GLU A 374 -25.90 5.65 22.52
N GLN A 375 -27.09 6.19 22.76
CA GLN A 375 -27.58 7.35 22.03
C GLN A 375 -26.81 8.61 22.46
N LYS A 376 -25.96 9.11 21.56
CA LYS A 376 -25.23 10.38 21.68
C LYS A 376 -25.33 11.21 20.42
N GLU A 377 -25.13 12.52 20.56
CA GLU A 377 -25.20 13.47 19.45
C GLU A 377 -24.21 13.11 18.32
N LEU A 378 -22.99 12.71 18.68
CA LEU A 378 -21.94 12.31 17.73
C LEU A 378 -22.35 11.16 16.80
N VAL A 379 -23.05 10.15 17.35
CA VAL A 379 -23.41 8.93 16.61
C VAL A 379 -24.79 8.99 15.98
N ALA A 380 -25.66 9.91 16.40
CA ALA A 380 -27.04 9.99 15.94
C ALA A 380 -27.14 10.08 14.42
N GLY A 381 -26.44 11.04 13.81
CA GLY A 381 -26.46 11.22 12.36
C GLY A 381 -25.82 10.06 11.59
N ALA A 382 -24.82 9.40 12.18
CA ALA A 382 -24.17 8.23 11.59
C ALA A 382 -25.11 7.01 11.58
N ILE A 383 -25.81 6.76 12.69
CA ILE A 383 -26.77 5.65 12.79
C ILE A 383 -27.97 5.91 11.86
N GLU A 384 -28.51 7.12 11.85
CA GLU A 384 -29.66 7.48 11.02
C GLU A 384 -29.40 7.28 9.52
N HIS A 385 -28.22 7.66 9.03
CA HIS A 385 -27.91 7.65 7.59
C HIS A 385 -27.14 6.40 7.13
N PHE A 386 -26.45 5.70 8.03
CA PHE A 386 -25.55 4.59 7.70
C PHE A 386 -25.84 3.29 8.47
N ALA A 387 -26.99 3.14 9.13
CA ALA A 387 -27.35 1.89 9.83
C ALA A 387 -27.24 0.64 8.93
N ASP A 388 -27.77 0.70 7.71
CA ASP A 388 -27.70 -0.42 6.75
C ASP A 388 -26.25 -0.76 6.37
N TYR A 389 -25.43 0.27 6.18
CA TYR A 389 -24.02 0.10 5.91
C TYR A 389 -23.30 -0.57 7.10
N ILE A 390 -23.51 -0.07 8.32
CA ILE A 390 -22.96 -0.66 9.55
C ILE A 390 -23.41 -2.11 9.68
N ALA A 391 -24.70 -2.38 9.47
CA ALA A 391 -25.28 -3.72 9.56
C ALA A 391 -24.65 -4.69 8.56
N SER A 392 -24.54 -4.28 7.30
CA SER A 392 -23.92 -5.08 6.24
C SER A 392 -22.45 -5.44 6.54
N GLN A 393 -21.68 -4.47 7.03
CA GLN A 393 -20.24 -4.66 7.31
C GLN A 393 -19.99 -5.43 8.61
N THR A 394 -20.98 -5.53 9.50
CA THR A 394 -20.85 -6.20 10.79
C THR A 394 -21.67 -7.49 10.90
N LEU A 395 -22.33 -7.91 9.82
CA LEU A 395 -23.32 -9.00 9.80
C LEU A 395 -24.42 -8.82 10.86
N ALA A 396 -24.73 -7.57 11.22
CA ALA A 396 -25.81 -7.29 12.13
C ALA A 396 -27.15 -7.41 11.40
N VAL A 397 -28.13 -8.00 12.09
CA VAL A 397 -29.52 -8.05 11.62
C VAL A 397 -30.25 -6.75 11.98
N GLU A 398 -29.77 -6.05 13.01
CA GLU A 398 -30.34 -4.81 13.51
C GLU A 398 -29.24 -3.97 14.17
N VAL A 399 -29.24 -2.67 13.87
CA VAL A 399 -28.37 -1.65 14.49
C VAL A 399 -29.27 -0.53 14.99
N ARG A 400 -29.28 -0.25 16.29
CA ARG A 400 -30.14 0.78 16.88
C ARG A 400 -29.43 1.64 17.93
N ALA A 401 -29.85 2.89 18.03
CA ALA A 401 -29.46 3.78 19.12
C ALA A 401 -30.42 3.59 20.31
N VAL A 402 -29.88 3.45 21.52
CA VAL A 402 -30.67 3.29 22.76
C VAL A 402 -30.03 4.09 23.89
N ALA A 403 -30.84 4.54 24.86
CA ALA A 403 -30.33 5.33 25.99
C ALA A 403 -29.37 4.53 26.89
N ALA A 404 -29.64 3.23 27.06
CA ALA A 404 -28.79 2.32 27.82
C ALA A 404 -28.70 0.99 27.03
N PRO A 405 -27.56 0.70 26.39
CA PRO A 405 -27.38 -0.57 25.69
C PRO A 405 -27.43 -1.76 26.65
N GLU A 406 -28.36 -2.68 26.40
CA GLU A 406 -28.60 -3.88 27.21
C GLU A 406 -28.51 -5.10 26.27
N GLY A 407 -27.35 -5.74 26.25
CA GLY A 407 -27.08 -6.88 25.37
C GLY A 407 -26.14 -7.91 25.97
N GLY A 408 -25.82 -8.94 25.19
CA GLY A 408 -24.99 -10.07 25.65
C GLY A 408 -23.60 -9.66 26.11
N VAL A 409 -22.92 -8.79 25.35
CA VAL A 409 -21.63 -8.20 25.72
C VAL A 409 -21.74 -6.69 25.58
N VAL A 410 -21.52 -5.95 26.67
CA VAL A 410 -21.52 -4.48 26.69
C VAL A 410 -20.10 -4.00 26.95
N VAL A 411 -19.58 -3.15 26.05
CA VAL A 411 -18.20 -2.66 26.11
C VAL A 411 -18.20 -1.14 26.05
N ASP A 412 -17.49 -0.50 26.98
CA ASP A 412 -17.15 0.93 26.89
C ASP A 412 -16.14 1.13 25.75
N SER A 413 -16.50 1.97 24.78
CA SER A 413 -15.75 2.20 23.55
C SER A 413 -15.54 3.69 23.31
N ASP A 414 -14.41 4.07 22.74
CA ASP A 414 -14.16 5.46 22.33
C ASP A 414 -14.34 5.63 20.82
N VAL A 415 -15.28 6.48 20.42
CA VAL A 415 -15.48 6.89 19.02
C VAL A 415 -15.08 8.36 18.93
N ASP A 416 -13.96 8.62 18.24
CA ASP A 416 -13.38 9.97 18.10
C ASP A 416 -13.29 10.76 19.42
N GLU A 417 -12.74 10.10 20.44
CA GLU A 417 -12.52 10.65 21.80
C GLU A 417 -13.80 10.83 22.63
N GLU A 418 -14.96 10.45 22.10
CA GLU A 418 -16.19 10.39 22.87
C GLU A 418 -16.43 8.96 23.38
N PRO A 419 -16.41 8.74 24.71
CA PRO A 419 -16.67 7.43 25.29
C PRO A 419 -18.16 7.11 25.12
N LEU A 420 -18.51 5.91 24.68
CA LEU A 420 -19.88 5.45 24.57
C LEU A 420 -19.98 3.93 24.72
N LYS A 421 -21.14 3.44 25.14
CA LYS A 421 -21.39 2.00 25.29
C LYS A 421 -21.88 1.38 23.99
N ILE A 422 -21.31 0.23 23.63
CA ILE A 422 -21.78 -0.59 22.52
C ILE A 422 -22.11 -1.98 23.08
N ALA A 423 -23.33 -2.43 22.86
CA ALA A 423 -23.76 -3.79 23.17
C ALA A 423 -23.85 -4.62 21.89
N VAL A 424 -23.24 -5.81 21.93
CA VAL A 424 -23.31 -6.80 20.85
C VAL A 424 -23.91 -8.08 21.41
N THR A 425 -24.95 -8.58 20.75
CA THR A 425 -25.63 -9.84 21.12
C THR A 425 -25.54 -10.81 19.95
N ARG A 426 -24.92 -11.98 20.16
CA ARG A 426 -24.95 -13.09 19.19
C ARG A 426 -26.37 -13.63 19.08
N LEU A 427 -26.80 -13.88 17.85
CA LEU A 427 -28.11 -14.45 17.53
C LEU A 427 -28.04 -15.95 17.30
#